data_AF-A0A183BAB2-F1
#
_entry.id   AF-A0A183BAB2-F1
#
_cell.length_a   1.000
_cell.length_b   1.000
_cell.length_c   1.000
_cell.angle_alpha   90.00
_cell.angle_beta   90.00
_cell.angle_gamma   90.00
#
_symmetry.space_group_name_H-M   'P 1'
#
loop_
_entity.id
_entity.type
_entity.pdbx_description
1 polymer ?
#
loop_
_entity_poly.entity_id
_entity_poly.type
_entity_poly.pdbx_seq_one_letter_code
_entity_poly.pdbx_strand_id
1 'polypeptide(L)'
;QSSASRERRRNRIRAPFGDEDIPIVFAGSGGRDLFHRRLASGRGTALVYDERMLLHKNVWFSSHAECPERVTSIIDRLNDYGLFDRCVSISAEAASDEVIVGCHQNSYLNTVSNTTTITDEERKSLASKLDSVYFNEVRSIP
;
A
#
# COMPACT_ATOMS: atom_id res chain seq x y z
N GLN A 1 0.04 47.71 21.59
CA GLN A 1 -0.02 47.18 20.21
C GLN A 1 0.07 45.65 20.28
N SER A 2 -1.07 44.94 20.35
CA SER A 2 -1.07 43.46 20.44
C SER A 2 -2.28 42.78 19.78
N SER A 3 -3.06 43.52 18.98
CA SER A 3 -4.33 43.01 18.42
C SER A 3 -4.17 42.24 17.10
N ALA A 4 -3.08 42.42 16.33
CA ALA A 4 -2.95 41.83 15.00
C ALA A 4 -2.74 40.30 14.97
N SER A 5 -2.23 39.71 16.05
CA SER A 5 -1.89 38.26 16.08
C SER A 5 -3.06 37.35 16.48
N ARG A 6 -4.15 37.91 17.04
CA ARG A 6 -5.33 37.14 17.47
C ARG A 6 -6.43 37.06 16.41
N GLU A 7 -6.50 38.01 15.47
CA GLU A 7 -7.52 38.05 14.41
C GLU A 7 -7.35 36.93 13.37
N ARG A 8 -6.11 36.52 13.07
CA ARG A 8 -5.83 35.49 12.04
C ARG A 8 -6.24 34.06 12.44
N ARG A 9 -6.57 33.81 13.71
CA ARG A 9 -6.89 32.47 14.22
C ARG A 9 -8.38 32.11 14.16
N ARG A 10 -9.28 33.03 13.81
CA ARG A 10 -10.73 32.82 13.97
C ARG A 10 -11.50 32.34 12.73
N ASN A 11 -10.91 32.35 11.53
CA ASN A 11 -11.63 31.97 10.31
C ASN A 11 -11.22 30.63 9.67
N ARG A 12 -10.47 29.76 10.36
CA ARG A 12 -10.34 28.37 9.91
C ARG A 12 -11.51 27.55 10.44
N ILE A 13 -12.65 27.65 9.76
CA ILE A 13 -13.63 26.57 9.75
C ILE A 13 -12.90 25.37 9.16
N ARG A 14 -12.50 24.44 10.03
CA ARG A 14 -11.82 23.21 9.63
C ARG A 14 -12.86 22.30 8.98
N ALA A 15 -12.86 22.26 7.65
CA ALA A 15 -13.49 21.16 6.93
C ALA A 15 -12.74 19.86 7.32
N PRO A 16 -13.44 18.76 7.67
CA PRO A 16 -12.81 17.59 8.27
C PRO A 16 -11.96 16.78 7.29
N PHE A 17 -12.02 17.08 5.99
CA PHE A 17 -11.22 16.46 4.93
C PHE A 17 -10.87 17.56 3.91
N GLY A 18 -9.78 18.29 4.14
CA GLY A 18 -9.30 19.34 3.24
C GLY A 18 -8.11 18.85 2.42
N ASP A 19 -8.27 18.80 1.10
CA ASP A 19 -7.25 18.44 0.10
C ASP A 19 -6.03 19.40 0.03
N GLU A 20 -5.87 20.32 0.98
CA GLU A 20 -4.91 21.44 0.87
C GLU A 20 -3.48 21.13 1.36
N ASP A 21 -3.18 19.88 1.74
CA ASP A 21 -1.78 19.41 1.91
C ASP A 21 -1.31 18.50 0.77
N ILE A 22 -2.13 18.28 -0.27
CA ILE A 22 -1.66 17.74 -1.55
C ILE A 22 -1.62 18.91 -2.53
N PRO A 23 -0.47 19.58 -2.74
CA PRO A 23 -0.38 20.60 -3.76
C PRO A 23 -0.60 19.92 -5.12
N ILE A 24 -1.81 20.05 -5.66
CA ILE A 24 -2.15 19.70 -7.04
C ILE A 24 -1.55 20.79 -7.92
N VAL A 25 -0.30 20.59 -8.32
CA VAL A 25 0.35 21.41 -9.36
C VAL A 25 0.23 20.64 -10.66
N PHE A 26 -0.92 20.74 -11.33
CA PHE A 26 -0.99 20.43 -12.75
C PHE A 26 -0.66 21.70 -13.53
N ALA A 27 0.52 21.70 -14.16
CA ALA A 27 0.79 22.56 -15.32
C ALA A 27 2.01 22.02 -16.09
N GLY A 28 1.74 21.34 -17.21
CA GLY A 28 2.64 21.28 -18.36
C GLY A 28 3.67 20.15 -18.39
N SER A 29 4.11 19.87 -19.61
CA SER A 29 5.06 18.86 -20.08
C SER A 29 6.49 18.95 -19.48
N GLY A 30 6.68 19.66 -18.36
CA GLY A 30 7.94 19.89 -17.66
C GLY A 30 8.04 19.22 -16.28
N GLY A 31 7.15 18.26 -15.97
CA GLY A 31 7.06 17.63 -14.64
C GLY A 31 8.32 16.91 -14.15
N ARG A 32 9.19 16.47 -15.06
CA ARG A 32 10.43 15.73 -14.72
C ARG A 32 11.45 16.60 -13.99
N ASP A 33 11.65 17.85 -14.41
CA ASP A 33 12.69 18.73 -13.83
C ASP A 33 12.35 19.21 -12.41
N LEU A 34 11.06 19.49 -12.16
CA LEU A 34 10.56 19.87 -10.84
C LEU A 34 10.58 18.68 -9.86
N PHE A 35 10.34 17.46 -10.37
CA PHE A 35 10.43 16.23 -9.58
C PHE A 35 11.86 15.94 -9.15
N HIS A 36 12.85 16.01 -10.06
CA HIS A 36 14.26 15.84 -9.73
C HIS A 36 14.75 16.87 -8.68
N ARG A 37 14.25 18.12 -8.75
CA ARG A 37 14.55 19.14 -7.75
C ARG A 37 13.98 18.81 -6.36
N ARG A 38 12.76 18.24 -6.28
CA ARG A 38 12.16 17.82 -5.01
C ARG A 38 12.87 16.63 -4.39
N LEU A 39 13.22 15.64 -5.21
CA LEU A 39 14.08 14.52 -4.83
C LEU A 39 15.40 15.01 -4.23
N ALA A 40 16.09 15.92 -4.93
CA ALA A 40 17.34 16.51 -4.46
C ALA A 40 17.18 17.32 -3.14
N SER A 41 15.98 17.85 -2.87
CA SER A 41 15.67 18.56 -1.63
C SER A 41 15.21 17.65 -0.47
N GLY A 42 15.12 16.33 -0.69
CA GLY A 42 14.63 15.37 0.31
C GLY A 42 13.11 15.44 0.56
N ARG A 43 12.33 15.96 -0.38
CA ARG A 43 10.87 16.21 -0.24
C ARG A 43 10.02 15.39 -1.22
N GLY A 44 10.43 14.15 -1.49
CA GLY A 44 9.68 13.22 -2.32
C GLY A 44 8.71 12.37 -1.49
N THR A 45 7.60 11.95 -2.09
CA THR A 45 6.73 10.92 -1.51
C THR A 45 7.16 9.57 -2.04
N ALA A 46 7.51 8.65 -1.15
CA ALA A 46 7.81 7.27 -1.51
C ALA A 46 6.52 6.52 -1.86
N LEU A 47 6.59 5.69 -2.89
CA LEU A 47 5.54 4.75 -3.26
C LEU A 47 6.17 3.35 -3.35
N VAL A 48 5.58 2.40 -2.64
CA VAL A 48 5.96 0.98 -2.72
C VAL A 48 4.80 0.26 -3.36
N TYR A 49 5.08 -0.40 -4.47
CA TYR A 49 4.17 -1.29 -5.15
C TYR A 49 4.99 -2.44 -5.73
N ASP A 50 4.44 -3.64 -5.67
CA ASP A 50 5.07 -4.82 -6.20
C ASP A 50 4.01 -5.71 -6.86
N GLU A 51 4.27 -6.14 -8.08
CA GLU A 51 3.33 -6.97 -8.84
C GLU A 51 3.04 -8.30 -8.16
N ARG A 52 3.94 -8.79 -7.29
CA ARG A 52 3.71 -10.01 -6.48
C ARG A 52 2.49 -9.85 -5.58
N MET A 53 2.11 -8.62 -5.22
CA MET A 53 0.89 -8.32 -4.49
C MET A 53 -0.37 -8.65 -5.28
N LEU A 54 -0.31 -8.87 -6.60
CA LEU A 54 -1.46 -9.24 -7.44
C LEU A 54 -1.67 -10.76 -7.55
N LEU A 55 -0.76 -11.56 -6.98
CA LEU A 55 -0.78 -13.02 -7.16
C LEU A 55 -1.70 -13.74 -6.17
N HIS A 56 -2.21 -13.03 -5.16
CA HIS A 56 -3.15 -13.60 -4.19
C HIS A 56 -4.53 -13.81 -4.82
N LYS A 57 -5.24 -14.86 -4.43
CA LYS A 57 -6.66 -15.03 -4.78
C LYS A 57 -7.29 -16.05 -3.86
N ASN A 58 -8.57 -15.85 -3.56
CA ASN A 58 -9.36 -16.86 -2.90
C ASN A 58 -9.90 -17.84 -3.95
N VAL A 59 -9.29 -19.03 -4.05
CA VAL A 59 -9.67 -20.05 -5.04
C VAL A 59 -11.01 -20.73 -4.74
N TRP A 60 -11.54 -20.61 -3.52
CA TRP A 60 -12.79 -21.25 -3.11
C TRP A 60 -13.99 -20.30 -3.16
N PHE A 61 -13.75 -18.99 -3.11
CA PHE A 61 -14.78 -17.95 -3.14
C PHE A 61 -14.34 -16.80 -4.03
N SER A 62 -14.74 -16.84 -5.29
CA SER A 62 -14.33 -15.86 -6.32
C SER A 62 -14.83 -14.44 -6.06
N SER A 63 -15.93 -14.28 -5.32
CA SER A 63 -16.48 -12.97 -4.94
C SER A 63 -15.97 -12.47 -3.58
N HIS A 64 -14.80 -12.92 -3.15
CA HIS A 64 -14.18 -12.44 -1.93
C HIS A 64 -13.86 -10.95 -2.03
N ALA A 65 -14.13 -10.19 -0.97
CA ALA A 65 -13.91 -8.74 -0.99
C ALA A 65 -12.42 -8.37 -1.07
N GLU A 66 -11.55 -9.22 -0.55
CA GLU A 66 -10.09 -9.11 -0.69
C GLU A 66 -9.65 -9.88 -1.95
N CYS A 67 -9.20 -9.14 -2.97
CA CYS A 67 -8.83 -9.64 -4.29
C CYS A 67 -7.79 -8.71 -4.97
N PRO A 68 -7.02 -9.19 -5.98
CA PRO A 68 -5.98 -8.41 -6.66
C PRO A 68 -6.46 -7.09 -7.24
N GLU A 69 -7.72 -7.05 -7.68
CA GLU A 69 -8.35 -5.89 -8.29
C GLU A 69 -8.38 -4.68 -7.35
N ARG A 70 -8.29 -4.90 -6.03
CA ARG A 70 -8.14 -3.79 -5.07
C ARG A 70 -6.85 -3.01 -5.30
N VAL A 71 -5.75 -3.72 -5.54
CA VAL A 71 -4.44 -3.09 -5.76
C VAL A 71 -4.38 -2.51 -7.17
N THR A 72 -4.81 -3.25 -8.20
CA THR A 72 -4.80 -2.73 -9.57
C THR A 72 -5.65 -1.48 -9.70
N SER A 73 -6.85 -1.45 -9.11
CA SER A 73 -7.72 -0.25 -9.14
C SER A 73 -7.05 0.97 -8.51
N ILE A 74 -6.26 0.78 -7.44
CA ILE A 74 -5.49 1.87 -6.81
C ILE A 74 -4.40 2.35 -7.75
N ILE A 75 -3.61 1.44 -8.34
CA ILE A 75 -2.51 1.78 -9.25
C ILE A 75 -3.04 2.46 -10.51
N ASP A 76 -4.10 1.95 -11.12
CA ASP A 76 -4.75 2.54 -12.28
C ASP A 76 -5.22 3.97 -11.97
N ARG A 77 -5.84 4.16 -10.79
CA ARG A 77 -6.30 5.49 -10.38
C ARG A 77 -5.15 6.44 -10.13
N LEU A 78 -4.04 5.97 -9.56
CA LEU A 78 -2.83 6.77 -9.40
C LEU A 78 -2.22 7.16 -10.76
N ASN A 79 -2.26 6.26 -11.74
CA ASN A 79 -1.81 6.53 -13.11
C ASN A 79 -2.71 7.53 -13.84
N ASP A 80 -4.04 7.37 -13.76
CA ASP A 80 -5.02 8.28 -14.37
C ASP A 80 -4.81 9.73 -13.93
N TYR A 81 -4.43 9.92 -12.68
CA TYR A 81 -4.15 11.23 -12.09
C TYR A 81 -2.68 11.64 -12.18
N GLY A 82 -1.83 10.88 -12.87
CA GLY A 82 -0.40 11.13 -12.97
C GLY A 82 0.31 11.22 -11.61
N LEU A 83 -0.27 10.63 -10.56
CA LEU A 83 0.30 10.62 -9.20
C LEU A 83 1.39 9.57 -9.07
N PHE A 84 1.28 8.46 -9.80
CA PHE A 84 2.28 7.40 -9.79
C PHE A 84 3.67 7.95 -10.20
N ASP A 85 3.74 8.64 -11.35
CA ASP A 85 4.96 9.26 -11.89
C ASP A 85 5.52 10.41 -11.03
N ARG A 86 4.72 10.94 -10.10
CA ARG A 86 5.12 12.01 -9.17
C ARG A 86 5.74 11.47 -7.89
N CYS A 87 5.69 10.15 -7.67
CA CYS A 87 6.24 9.50 -6.49
C CYS A 87 7.60 8.87 -6.79
N VAL A 88 8.36 8.64 -5.71
CA VAL A 88 9.63 7.92 -5.75
C VAL A 88 9.32 6.45 -5.57
N SER A 89 9.40 5.65 -6.63
CA SER A 89 9.19 4.21 -6.53
C SER A 89 10.30 3.56 -5.73
N ILE A 90 9.94 2.80 -4.71
CA ILE A 90 10.85 2.01 -3.88
C ILE A 90 10.52 0.53 -4.10
N SER A 91 11.56 -0.28 -4.34
CA SER A 91 11.43 -1.72 -4.48
C SER A 91 10.99 -2.36 -3.17
N ALA A 92 10.02 -3.28 -3.23
CA ALA A 92 9.64 -4.06 -2.08
C ALA A 92 10.63 -5.21 -1.85
N GLU A 93 11.02 -5.42 -0.60
CA GLU A 93 11.86 -6.54 -0.18
C GLU A 93 11.08 -7.46 0.76
N ALA A 94 11.40 -8.75 0.76
CA ALA A 94 10.79 -9.69 1.68
C ALA A 94 11.23 -9.35 3.11
N ALA A 95 10.27 -9.32 4.04
CA ALA A 95 10.59 -9.21 5.46
C ALA A 95 11.36 -10.46 5.91
N SER A 96 12.43 -10.25 6.67
CA SER A 96 13.19 -11.36 7.25
C SER A 96 12.45 -11.96 8.44
N ASP A 97 12.71 -13.24 8.74
CA ASP A 97 12.08 -13.93 9.87
C ASP A 97 12.35 -13.19 11.19
N GLU A 98 13.54 -12.58 11.36
CA GLU A 98 13.89 -11.81 12.56
C GLU A 98 12.97 -10.61 12.78
N VAL A 99 12.50 -9.97 11.71
CA VAL A 99 11.54 -8.86 11.80
C VAL A 99 10.15 -9.38 12.16
N ILE A 100 9.74 -10.49 11.56
CA ILE A 100 8.39 -11.06 11.74
C ILE A 100 8.23 -11.61 13.18
N VAL A 101 9.25 -12.27 13.74
CA VAL A 101 9.21 -12.78 15.12
C VAL A 101 9.15 -11.68 16.19
N GLY A 102 9.44 -10.43 15.82
CA GLY A 102 9.22 -9.28 16.68
C GLY A 102 7.74 -9.08 17.06
N CYS A 103 6.81 -9.60 16.26
CA CYS A 103 5.36 -9.49 16.50
C CYS A 103 4.65 -10.85 16.60
N HIS A 104 5.28 -11.93 16.13
CA HIS A 104 4.66 -13.24 16.02
C HIS A 104 5.49 -14.35 16.67
N GLN A 105 4.82 -15.37 17.19
CA GLN A 105 5.51 -16.56 17.71
C GLN A 105 6.06 -17.42 16.55
N ASN A 106 7.22 -18.06 16.75
CA ASN A 106 7.81 -18.99 15.79
C ASN A 106 6.86 -20.11 15.34
N SER A 107 5.99 -20.59 16.23
CA SER A 107 4.97 -21.59 15.91
C SER A 107 4.00 -21.11 14.82
N TYR A 108 3.64 -19.82 14.83
CA TYR A 108 2.79 -19.21 13.81
C TYR A 108 3.53 -19.08 12.47
N LEU A 109 4.79 -18.65 12.48
CA LEU A 109 5.62 -18.58 11.26
C LEU A 109 5.73 -19.95 10.59
N ASN A 110 6.01 -21.00 11.37
CA ASN A 110 6.08 -22.36 10.86
C ASN A 110 4.75 -22.81 10.23
N THR A 111 3.62 -22.42 10.85
CA THR A 111 2.29 -22.74 10.33
C THR A 111 2.03 -22.04 8.99
N VAL A 112 2.33 -20.74 8.90
CA VAL A 112 2.15 -19.96 7.66
C VAL A 112 3.13 -20.42 6.57
N SER A 113 4.39 -20.69 6.91
CA SER A 113 5.40 -21.19 5.97
C SER A 113 5.00 -22.56 5.39
N ASN A 114 4.43 -23.44 6.21
CA ASN A 114 3.92 -24.74 5.74
C ASN A 114 2.74 -24.60 4.76
N THR A 115 2.06 -23.44 4.70
CA THR A 115 1.01 -23.23 3.68
C THR A 115 1.53 -23.24 2.25
N THR A 116 2.84 -23.11 2.06
CA THR A 116 3.48 -23.15 0.74
C THR A 116 3.65 -24.57 0.17
N THR A 117 3.62 -25.60 1.02
CA THR A 117 3.90 -26.99 0.63
C THR A 117 2.66 -27.89 0.63
N ILE A 118 1.62 -27.52 1.36
CA ILE A 118 0.37 -28.29 1.47
C ILE A 118 -0.57 -28.05 0.28
N THR A 119 -1.62 -28.85 0.17
CA THR A 119 -2.66 -28.77 -0.87
C THR A 119 -3.66 -27.63 -0.63
N ASP A 120 -4.48 -27.30 -1.63
CA ASP A 120 -5.56 -26.31 -1.48
C ASP A 120 -6.62 -26.75 -0.47
N GLU A 121 -6.97 -28.03 -0.42
CA GLU A 121 -7.89 -28.57 0.59
C GLU A 121 -7.35 -28.39 2.01
N GLU A 122 -6.05 -28.63 2.21
CA GLU A 122 -5.39 -28.43 3.50
C GLU A 122 -5.29 -26.94 3.86
N ARG A 123 -4.96 -26.06 2.90
CA ARG A 123 -5.02 -24.59 3.09
C ARG A 123 -6.42 -24.15 3.52
N LYS A 124 -7.48 -24.68 2.89
CA LYS A 124 -8.88 -24.39 3.26
C LYS A 124 -9.21 -24.87 4.67
N SER A 125 -8.78 -26.08 5.03
CA SER A 125 -8.98 -26.63 6.38
C SER A 125 -8.23 -25.85 7.45
N LEU A 126 -7.04 -25.31 7.13
CA LEU A 126 -6.32 -24.42 8.02
C LEU A 126 -7.06 -23.07 8.17
N ALA A 127 -7.47 -22.48 7.06
CA ALA A 127 -8.22 -21.22 7.04
C ALA A 127 -9.52 -21.29 7.83
N SER A 128 -10.25 -22.42 7.79
CA SER A 128 -11.51 -22.58 8.53
C SER A 128 -11.36 -22.58 10.05
N LYS A 129 -10.13 -22.66 10.57
CA LYS A 129 -9.82 -22.56 12.01
C LYS A 129 -9.56 -21.11 12.43
N LEU A 130 -9.51 -20.17 11.49
CA LEU A 130 -9.28 -18.75 11.69
C LEU A 130 -10.53 -17.96 11.27
N ASP A 131 -10.66 -16.74 11.79
CA ASP A 131 -11.78 -15.87 11.43
C ASP A 131 -11.45 -15.06 10.18
N SER A 132 -12.24 -15.27 9.11
CA SER A 132 -12.23 -14.42 7.90
C SER A 132 -10.87 -14.32 7.19
N VAL A 133 -10.13 -15.43 7.11
CA VAL A 133 -8.83 -15.56 6.42
C VAL A 133 -8.92 -16.58 5.29
N TYR A 134 -8.11 -16.41 4.24
CA TYR A 134 -7.84 -17.44 3.26
C TYR A 134 -6.32 -17.56 3.03
N PHE A 135 -5.86 -18.74 2.60
CA PHE A 135 -4.48 -18.97 2.15
C PHE A 135 -4.49 -19.28 0.66
N ASN A 136 -3.40 -19.00 -0.02
CA ASN A 136 -3.23 -19.28 -1.45
C ASN A 136 -1.84 -19.89 -1.70
N GLU A 137 -1.69 -20.56 -2.83
CA GLU A 137 -0.40 -21.03 -3.31
C GLU A 137 0.55 -19.85 -3.57
N VAL A 138 1.83 -20.03 -3.25
CA VAL A 138 2.88 -19.07 -3.61
C VAL A 138 3.15 -19.16 -5.10
N ARG A 139 3.04 -18.03 -5.78
CA ARG A 139 3.35 -17.92 -7.21
C ARG A 139 4.54 -16.98 -7.39
N SER A 140 5.39 -17.29 -8.35
CA SER A 140 6.44 -16.38 -8.82
C SER A 140 5.97 -15.68 -10.09
N ILE A 141 6.38 -14.42 -10.25
CA ILE A 141 6.33 -13.74 -11.55
C ILE A 141 7.50 -14.28 -12.38
N PRO A 142 7.29 -14.67 -13.65
CA PRO A 142 8.36 -15.15 -14.53
C PRO A 142 9.50 -14.14 -14.71
#